data_AF-A0A167C6K1-F1
#
_entry.id   AF-A0A167C6K1-F1
#
_cell.length_a   1.000
_cell.length_b   1.000
_cell.length_c   1.000
_cell.angle_alpha   90.00
_cell.angle_beta   90.00
_cell.angle_gamma   90.00
#
_symmetry.space_group_name_H-M   'P 1'
#
loop_
_entity.id
_entity.type
_entity.pdbx_description
1 polymer ?
#
loop_
_entity_poly.entity_id
_entity_poly.type
_entity_poly.pdbx_seq_one_letter_code
_entity_poly.pdbx_strand_id
1 'polypeptide(L)'
;MNNNQAILDVLNSLEVIEQYGGDDAYILVENSIETRAKLNTVGVTDEQILGVGDEEQFCILALACNEGFATDYQDGKLVFIESKEITCKLLDGSEVILSEGDRVLAVRTTTGNGLPITVDADKIIDAVLITLAETQEDLKCLLEGLTDAKRGYGYKWKERALRARKERDYFRSKYLEEVES
;
A
#
# COMPACT_ATOMS: atom_id res chain seq x y z
N MET A 1 22.27 -5.14 -17.17
CA MET A 1 21.89 -3.76 -17.53
C MET A 1 20.43 -3.83 -17.92
N ASN A 2 19.53 -3.21 -17.16
CA ASN A 2 18.09 -3.28 -17.42
C ASN A 2 17.82 -2.53 -18.73
N ASN A 3 17.31 -3.23 -19.75
CA ASN A 3 16.98 -2.62 -21.04
C ASN A 3 15.66 -1.83 -21.01
N ASN A 4 15.08 -1.66 -19.82
CA ASN A 4 13.77 -1.06 -19.58
C ASN A 4 13.69 0.36 -20.16
N GLN A 5 14.72 1.19 -20.02
CA GLN A 5 14.67 2.54 -20.57
C GLN A 5 14.55 2.55 -22.10
N ALA A 6 15.30 1.68 -22.79
CA ALA A 6 15.20 1.58 -24.25
C ALA A 6 13.82 1.07 -24.69
N ILE A 7 13.22 0.14 -23.94
CA ILE A 7 11.86 -0.34 -24.18
C ILE A 7 10.86 0.81 -24.00
N LEU A 8 10.96 1.56 -22.91
CA LEU A 8 10.09 2.71 -22.64
C LEU A 8 10.22 3.82 -23.68
N ASP A 9 11.44 4.09 -24.16
CA ASP A 9 11.68 5.08 -25.20
C ASP A 9 10.95 4.68 -26.50
N VAL A 10 10.98 3.39 -26.86
CA VAL A 10 10.21 2.87 -28.00
C VAL A 10 8.71 3.00 -27.75
N LEU A 11 8.20 2.50 -26.63
CA LEU A 11 6.76 2.53 -26.32
C LEU A 11 6.19 3.96 -26.31
N ASN A 12 6.91 4.91 -25.71
CA ASN A 12 6.51 6.33 -25.67
C ASN A 12 6.61 7.04 -27.03
N SER A 13 7.25 6.42 -28.03
CA SER A 13 7.39 6.96 -29.39
C SER A 13 6.35 6.42 -30.37
N LEU A 14 5.60 5.39 -29.98
CA LEU A 14 4.60 4.78 -30.85
C LEU A 14 3.43 5.72 -31.06
N GLU A 15 2.84 5.68 -32.25
CA GLU A 15 1.65 6.45 -32.57
C GLU A 15 0.43 5.84 -31.86
N VAL A 16 -0.25 6.67 -31.09
CA VAL A 16 -1.45 6.28 -30.34
C VAL A 16 -2.67 6.35 -31.25
N ILE A 17 -3.37 5.23 -31.40
CA ILE A 17 -4.64 5.15 -32.14
C ILE A 17 -5.77 5.66 -31.24
N GLU A 18 -5.81 5.16 -30.01
CA GLU A 18 -6.89 5.44 -29.07
C GLU A 18 -6.34 5.45 -27.64
N GLN A 19 -6.84 6.37 -26.83
CA GLN A 19 -6.50 6.41 -25.40
C GLN A 19 -7.72 6.78 -24.58
N TYR A 20 -7.82 6.18 -23.40
CA TYR A 20 -8.82 6.51 -22.41
C TYR A 20 -8.17 6.53 -21.02
N GLY A 21 -8.53 7.53 -20.23
CA GLY A 21 -8.15 7.63 -18.83
C GLY A 21 -9.36 7.37 -17.92
N GLY A 22 -9.10 6.96 -16.67
CA GLY A 22 -10.14 6.63 -15.69
C GLY A 22 -9.83 5.32 -15.00
N ASP A 23 -10.87 4.66 -14.49
CA ASP A 23 -10.73 3.38 -13.77
C ASP A 23 -10.26 2.25 -14.70
N ASP A 24 -10.67 2.28 -15.97
CA ASP A 24 -10.28 1.34 -17.03
C ASP A 24 -9.33 1.99 -18.06
N ALA A 25 -8.22 2.57 -17.59
CA ALA A 25 -7.30 3.29 -18.46
C ALA A 25 -6.59 2.40 -19.50
N TYR A 26 -6.49 2.88 -20.74
CA TYR A 26 -5.77 2.19 -21.82
C TYR A 26 -5.12 3.18 -22.79
N ILE A 27 -4.07 2.70 -23.47
CA ILE A 27 -3.42 3.38 -24.59
C ILE A 27 -3.16 2.32 -25.66
N LEU A 28 -3.90 2.40 -26.77
CA LEU A 28 -3.85 1.46 -27.88
C LEU A 28 -2.97 2.01 -29.00
N VAL A 29 -2.13 1.13 -29.53
CA VAL A 29 -1.24 1.41 -30.66
C VAL A 29 -1.38 0.30 -31.69
N GLU A 30 -0.99 0.59 -32.93
CA GLU A 30 -1.09 -0.37 -34.03
C GLU A 30 -0.14 -1.57 -33.85
N ASN A 31 -0.65 -2.79 -33.97
CA ASN A 31 0.14 -4.02 -34.02
C ASN A 31 0.68 -4.32 -35.44
N SER A 32 1.35 -3.35 -36.03
CA SER A 32 1.97 -3.55 -37.35
C SER A 32 3.26 -4.36 -37.24
N ILE A 33 3.69 -4.96 -38.36
CA ILE A 33 5.00 -5.64 -38.47
C ILE A 33 6.14 -4.67 -38.12
N GLU A 34 6.01 -3.39 -38.48
CA GLU A 34 7.01 -2.37 -38.18
C GLU A 34 7.08 -2.06 -36.68
N THR A 35 5.92 -1.93 -36.01
CA THR A 35 5.85 -1.73 -34.55
C THR A 35 6.48 -2.90 -33.80
N ARG A 36 6.13 -4.14 -34.17
CA ARG A 36 6.73 -5.34 -33.58
C ARG A 36 8.23 -5.40 -33.84
N ALA A 37 8.69 -5.08 -35.04
CA ALA A 37 10.12 -5.03 -35.33
C ALA A 37 10.86 -4.02 -34.44
N LYS A 38 10.30 -2.83 -34.19
CA LYS A 38 10.88 -1.83 -33.26
C LYS A 38 10.99 -2.39 -31.85
N LEU A 39 9.94 -3.01 -31.34
CA LEU A 39 9.91 -3.61 -29.99
C LEU A 39 10.85 -4.82 -29.85
N ASN A 40 10.93 -5.66 -30.88
CA ASN A 40 11.83 -6.82 -30.91
C ASN A 40 13.30 -6.40 -30.86
N THR A 41 13.66 -5.23 -31.43
CA THR A 41 15.05 -4.73 -31.34
C THR A 41 15.47 -4.35 -29.92
N VAL A 42 14.52 -4.04 -29.05
CA VAL A 42 14.73 -3.71 -27.63
C VAL A 42 14.40 -4.88 -26.70
N GLY A 43 14.09 -6.06 -27.26
CA GLY A 43 13.98 -7.32 -26.51
C GLY A 43 12.58 -7.67 -26.00
N VAL A 44 11.54 -6.98 -26.45
CA VAL A 44 10.15 -7.41 -26.25
C VAL A 44 9.83 -8.49 -27.28
N THR A 45 9.15 -9.58 -26.91
CA THR A 45 8.82 -10.66 -27.86
C THR A 45 7.41 -10.51 -28.43
N ASP A 46 7.17 -11.10 -29.60
CA ASP A 46 5.84 -11.16 -30.21
C ASP A 46 4.81 -11.81 -29.26
N GLU A 47 5.22 -12.81 -28.46
CA GLU A 47 4.34 -13.43 -27.47
C GLU A 47 3.90 -12.45 -26.37
N GLN A 48 4.78 -11.57 -25.90
CA GLN A 48 4.43 -10.55 -24.90
C GLN A 48 3.44 -9.53 -25.48
N ILE A 49 3.66 -9.12 -26.75
CA ILE A 49 2.80 -8.16 -27.45
C ILE A 49 1.40 -8.75 -27.67
N LEU A 50 1.33 -9.99 -28.17
CA LEU A 50 0.06 -10.69 -28.40
C LEU A 50 -0.64 -11.09 -27.10
N GLY A 51 0.07 -11.15 -25.97
CA GLY A 51 -0.52 -11.40 -24.66
C GLY A 51 -1.40 -10.27 -24.13
N VAL A 52 -1.25 -9.05 -24.66
CA VAL A 52 -1.95 -7.84 -24.21
C VAL A 52 -2.70 -7.12 -25.33
N GLY A 53 -2.96 -7.82 -26.42
CA GLY A 53 -3.61 -7.28 -27.61
C GLY A 53 -4.09 -8.37 -28.56
N ASP A 54 -4.35 -7.97 -29.80
CA ASP A 54 -4.72 -8.85 -30.91
C ASP A 54 -3.84 -8.56 -32.13
N GLU A 55 -4.22 -9.04 -33.31
CA GLU A 55 -3.45 -8.86 -34.54
C GLU A 55 -3.47 -7.41 -35.08
N GLU A 56 -4.39 -6.57 -34.63
CA GLU A 56 -4.59 -5.21 -35.12
C GLU A 56 -4.02 -4.16 -34.16
N GLN A 57 -4.17 -4.37 -32.86
CA GLN A 57 -3.78 -3.40 -31.84
C GLN A 57 -3.40 -4.06 -30.51
N PHE A 58 -2.60 -3.35 -29.70
CA PHE A 58 -2.27 -3.78 -28.35
C PHE A 58 -2.17 -2.61 -27.39
N CYS A 59 -2.35 -2.88 -26.09
CA CYS A 59 -2.31 -1.87 -25.04
C CYS A 59 -0.90 -1.71 -24.46
N ILE A 60 -0.28 -0.52 -24.64
CA ILE A 60 1.08 -0.27 -24.14
C ILE A 60 1.14 -0.17 -22.61
N LEU A 61 0.07 0.27 -21.96
CA LEU A 61 -0.03 0.29 -20.49
C LEU A 61 -0.01 -1.14 -19.94
N ALA A 62 -0.82 -2.03 -20.51
CA ALA A 62 -0.85 -3.43 -20.12
C ALA A 62 0.50 -4.11 -20.34
N LEU A 63 1.14 -3.89 -21.50
CA LEU A 63 2.46 -4.42 -21.79
C LEU A 63 3.50 -3.97 -20.77
N ALA A 64 3.59 -2.66 -20.54
CA ALA A 64 4.63 -2.08 -19.70
C ALA A 64 4.47 -2.45 -18.22
N CYS A 65 3.24 -2.53 -17.71
CA CYS A 65 2.96 -2.89 -16.33
C CYS A 65 3.07 -4.41 -16.09
N ASN A 66 2.57 -5.25 -17.00
CA ASN A 66 2.61 -6.71 -16.83
C ASN A 66 4.05 -7.25 -16.87
N GLU A 67 4.87 -6.73 -17.77
CA GLU A 67 6.26 -7.15 -17.93
C GLU A 67 7.23 -6.39 -17.01
N GLY A 68 6.73 -5.43 -16.22
CA GLY A 68 7.54 -4.65 -15.28
C GLY A 68 8.51 -3.67 -15.93
N PHE A 69 8.21 -3.22 -17.15
CA PHE A 69 9.02 -2.22 -17.87
C PHE A 69 8.77 -0.80 -17.37
N ALA A 70 7.54 -0.50 -16.93
CA ALA A 70 7.16 0.77 -16.32
C ALA A 70 6.70 0.56 -14.87
N THR A 71 6.89 1.59 -14.05
CA THR A 71 6.34 1.65 -12.69
C THR A 71 5.25 2.70 -12.55
N ASP A 72 5.22 3.68 -13.44
CA ASP A 72 4.30 4.81 -13.36
C ASP A 72 4.04 5.43 -14.76
N TYR A 73 3.02 6.29 -14.83
CA TYR A 73 2.65 7.07 -16.01
C TYR A 73 2.52 8.55 -15.64
N GLN A 74 3.48 9.36 -16.10
CA GLN A 74 3.58 10.78 -15.74
C GLN A 74 3.72 11.64 -16.98
N ASP A 75 3.03 12.79 -17.02
CA ASP A 75 3.09 13.76 -18.11
C ASP A 75 2.88 13.16 -19.51
N GLY A 76 1.99 12.16 -19.59
CA GLY A 76 1.67 11.47 -20.84
C GLY A 76 2.71 10.44 -21.29
N LYS A 77 3.58 9.97 -20.38
CA LYS A 77 4.65 9.02 -20.68
C LYS A 77 4.77 7.93 -19.64
N LEU A 78 5.09 6.72 -20.10
CA LEU A 78 5.52 5.61 -19.27
C LEU A 78 6.90 5.89 -18.71
N VAL A 79 7.08 5.74 -17.40
CA VAL A 79 8.35 5.96 -16.71
C VAL A 79 8.72 4.77 -15.82
N PHE A 80 10.01 4.50 -15.70
CA PHE A 80 10.56 3.56 -14.74
C PHE A 80 11.21 4.34 -13.60
N ILE A 81 10.57 4.33 -12.45
CA ILE A 81 11.09 4.92 -11.22
C ILE A 81 11.75 3.78 -10.47
N GLU A 82 13.08 3.76 -10.46
CA GLU A 82 13.83 2.92 -9.53
C GLU A 82 13.49 3.40 -8.12
N SER A 83 12.61 2.68 -7.42
CA SER A 83 12.33 2.98 -6.02
C SER A 83 13.61 2.78 -5.21
N LYS A 84 14.31 3.87 -4.92
CA LYS A 84 15.48 3.84 -4.05
C LYS A 84 14.99 3.71 -2.61
N GLU A 85 15.48 2.68 -1.94
CA GLU A 85 15.35 2.56 -0.49
C GLU A 85 16.26 3.60 0.16
N ILE A 86 15.67 4.51 0.93
CA ILE A 86 16.39 5.50 1.72
C ILE A 86 16.44 4.98 3.16
N THR A 87 17.63 4.65 3.65
CA THR A 87 17.83 4.22 5.03
C THR A 87 18.27 5.41 5.89
N CYS A 88 17.41 5.81 6.83
CA CYS A 88 17.65 6.87 7.78
C CYS A 88 18.01 6.29 9.16
N LYS A 89 19.10 6.75 9.78
CA LYS A 89 19.44 6.39 11.16
C LYS A 89 18.90 7.44 12.12
N LEU A 90 18.11 7.00 13.09
CA LEU A 90 17.56 7.83 14.16
C LEU A 90 18.56 7.96 15.32
N LEU A 91 18.33 8.97 16.17
CA LEU A 91 19.21 9.30 17.31
C LEU A 91 19.26 8.20 18.39
N ASP A 92 18.23 7.35 18.45
CA ASP A 92 18.15 6.19 19.34
C ASP A 92 18.89 4.95 18.78
N GLY A 93 19.48 5.06 17.58
CA GLY A 93 20.16 3.98 16.88
C GLY A 93 19.24 3.11 16.02
N SER A 94 17.93 3.40 15.97
CA SER A 94 16.99 2.71 15.09
C SER A 94 17.20 3.13 13.63
N GLU A 95 16.87 2.26 12.68
CA GLU A 95 16.92 2.51 11.25
C GLU A 95 15.51 2.52 10.66
N VAL A 96 15.17 3.56 9.89
CA VAL A 96 13.94 3.65 9.12
C VAL A 96 14.28 3.50 7.65
N ILE A 97 13.63 2.57 6.97
CA ILE A 97 13.74 2.39 5.52
C ILE A 97 12.51 3.04 4.89
N LEU A 98 12.74 4.02 4.03
CA LEU A 98 11.72 4.80 3.33
C LEU A 98 11.81 4.49 1.84
N SER A 99 10.69 4.59 1.13
CA SER A 99 10.71 4.76 -0.31
C SER A 99 10.88 6.24 -0.68
N GLU A 100 11.26 6.50 -1.92
CA GLU A 100 11.43 7.86 -2.48
C GLU A 100 10.11 8.69 -2.50
N GLY A 101 8.98 8.09 -2.15
CA GLY A 101 7.66 8.74 -1.99
C GLY A 101 7.17 8.84 -0.54
N ASP A 102 8.09 8.98 0.43
CA ASP A 102 7.82 9.13 1.87
C ASP A 102 7.05 7.98 2.53
N ARG A 103 6.96 6.80 1.90
CA ARG A 103 6.35 5.62 2.52
C ARG A 103 7.38 4.89 3.39
N VAL A 104 7.01 4.63 4.65
CA VAL A 104 7.81 3.78 5.54
C VAL A 104 7.67 2.34 5.10
N LEU A 105 8.79 1.74 4.69
CA LEU A 105 8.87 0.34 4.27
C LEU A 105 9.21 -0.58 5.44
N ALA A 106 10.09 -0.13 6.36
CA ALA A 106 10.45 -0.89 7.55
C ALA A 106 11.08 -0.01 8.63
N VAL A 107 11.02 -0.47 9.89
CA VAL A 107 11.76 0.10 11.02
C VAL A 107 12.54 -1.01 11.72
N ARG A 108 13.85 -0.82 11.93
CA ARG A 108 14.75 -1.77 12.59
C ARG A 108 15.31 -1.15 13.87
N THR A 109 15.22 -1.85 15.00
CA THR A 109 15.79 -1.41 16.28
C THR A 109 17.09 -2.15 16.58
N THR A 110 18.03 -1.49 17.27
CA THR A 110 19.35 -2.03 17.66
C THR A 110 19.31 -3.17 18.68
N THR A 111 18.18 -3.36 19.38
CA THR A 111 17.98 -4.46 20.33
C THR A 111 17.47 -5.73 19.64
N GLY A 112 18.37 -6.42 18.92
CA GLY A 112 18.17 -7.78 18.44
C GLY A 112 17.34 -7.89 17.15
N ASN A 113 17.90 -8.59 16.16
CA ASN A 113 17.30 -9.01 14.89
C ASN A 113 16.12 -8.16 14.44
N GLY A 114 16.38 -7.13 13.62
CA GLY A 114 15.33 -6.30 13.05
C GLY A 114 14.21 -7.19 12.49
N LEU A 115 13.05 -7.15 13.16
CA LEU A 115 11.85 -7.79 12.68
C LEU A 115 11.47 -7.04 11.40
N PRO A 116 11.38 -7.70 10.23
CA PRO A 116 10.74 -7.07 9.10
C PRO A 116 9.29 -6.84 9.51
N ILE A 117 8.96 -5.60 9.86
CA ILE A 117 7.57 -5.21 9.96
C ILE A 117 7.13 -4.99 8.52
N THR A 118 6.85 -6.07 7.78
CA THR A 118 5.84 -5.99 6.72
C THR A 118 4.55 -5.73 7.47
N VAL A 119 4.30 -4.46 7.78
CA VAL A 119 3.07 -4.08 8.42
C VAL A 119 2.02 -4.16 7.34
N ASP A 120 1.24 -5.23 7.40
CA ASP A 120 -0.04 -5.31 6.73
C ASP A 120 -0.85 -4.10 7.23
N ALA A 121 -1.00 -3.10 6.37
CA ALA A 121 -1.59 -1.82 6.74
C ALA A 121 -3.00 -2.03 7.29
N ASP A 122 -3.71 -3.04 6.79
CA ASP A 122 -5.05 -3.42 7.22
C ASP A 122 -5.05 -3.88 8.69
N LYS A 123 -4.02 -4.61 9.13
CA LYS A 123 -3.89 -5.03 10.54
C LYS A 123 -3.53 -3.89 11.48
N ILE A 124 -2.78 -2.88 11.02
CA ILE A 124 -2.59 -1.65 11.83
C ILE A 124 -3.91 -0.91 11.94
N ILE A 125 -4.62 -0.74 10.82
CA ILE A 125 -5.89 -0.02 10.79
C ILE A 125 -6.85 -0.68 11.77
N ASP A 126 -6.97 -2.01 11.78
CA ASP A 126 -7.81 -2.73 12.74
C ASP A 126 -7.37 -2.51 14.19
N ALA A 127 -6.07 -2.64 14.49
CA ALA A 127 -5.56 -2.43 15.85
C ALA A 127 -5.75 -0.97 16.34
N VAL A 128 -5.56 -0.01 15.45
CA VAL A 128 -5.77 1.43 15.71
C VAL A 128 -7.25 1.72 15.88
N LEU A 129 -8.13 1.16 15.04
CA LEU A 129 -9.58 1.30 15.14
C LEU A 129 -10.13 0.68 16.42
N ILE A 130 -9.62 -0.49 16.83
CA ILE A 130 -9.96 -1.13 18.11
C ILE A 130 -9.56 -0.21 19.27
N THR A 131 -8.32 0.28 19.27
CA THR A 131 -7.82 1.18 20.33
C THR A 131 -8.61 2.49 20.36
N LEU A 132 -8.99 3.02 19.19
CA LEU A 132 -9.80 4.23 19.08
C LEU A 132 -11.24 3.99 19.59
N ALA A 133 -11.85 2.84 19.29
CA ALA A 133 -13.16 2.47 19.80
C ALA A 133 -13.14 2.31 21.33
N GLU A 134 -12.12 1.67 21.88
CA GLU A 134 -11.93 1.51 23.33
C GLU A 134 -11.80 2.87 24.03
N THR A 135 -10.99 3.78 23.48
CA THR A 135 -10.81 5.12 24.05
C THR A 135 -12.07 5.99 23.95
N GLN A 136 -12.85 5.86 22.88
CA GLN A 136 -14.16 6.52 22.75
C GLN A 136 -15.19 6.00 23.76
N GLU A 137 -15.20 4.68 24.02
CA GLU A 137 -16.09 4.08 25.02
C GLU A 137 -15.72 4.51 26.45
N ASP A 138 -14.42 4.56 26.76
CA ASP A 138 -13.93 5.04 28.05
C ASP A 138 -14.26 6.53 28.27
N LEU A 139 -14.12 7.35 27.22
CA LEU A 139 -14.55 8.76 27.24
C LEU A 139 -16.05 8.90 27.51
N LYS A 140 -16.88 8.05 26.88
CA LYS A 140 -18.33 8.03 27.10
C LYS A 140 -18.67 7.66 28.55
N CYS A 141 -18.03 6.61 29.09
CA CYS A 141 -18.20 6.22 30.49
C CYS A 141 -17.81 7.35 31.47
N LEU A 142 -16.72 8.06 31.18
CA LEU A 142 -16.30 9.23 31.97
C LEU A 142 -17.31 10.37 31.87
N LEU A 143 -17.84 10.65 30.69
CA LEU A 143 -18.83 11.71 30.45
C LEU A 143 -20.15 11.43 31.20
N GLU A 144 -20.63 10.18 31.16
CA GLU A 144 -21.80 9.72 31.91
C GLU A 144 -21.55 9.81 33.42
N GLY A 145 -20.39 9.36 33.90
CA GLY A 145 -20.00 9.50 35.30
C GLY A 145 -19.93 10.95 35.77
N LEU A 146 -19.48 11.87 34.92
CA LEU A 146 -19.46 13.31 35.21
C LEU A 146 -20.88 13.90 35.28
N THR A 147 -21.78 13.42 34.42
CA THR A 147 -23.19 13.82 34.37
C THR A 147 -23.95 13.31 35.59
N ASP A 148 -23.72 12.08 36.00
CA ASP A 148 -24.30 11.47 37.20
C ASP A 148 -23.75 12.11 38.49
N ALA A 149 -22.46 12.44 38.52
CA ALA A 149 -21.86 13.20 39.61
C ALA A 149 -22.49 14.60 39.75
N LYS A 150 -22.75 15.30 38.63
CA LYS A 150 -23.49 16.58 38.63
C LYS A 150 -24.94 16.44 39.14
N ARG A 151 -25.56 15.27 38.96
CA ARG A 151 -26.92 14.96 39.44
C ARG A 151 -26.96 14.44 40.89
N GLY A 152 -25.82 14.34 41.57
CA GLY A 152 -25.74 13.91 42.97
C GLY A 152 -25.67 12.38 43.17
N TYR A 153 -25.54 11.59 42.10
CA TYR A 153 -25.36 10.14 42.16
C TYR A 153 -23.86 9.77 42.18
N GLY A 154 -23.12 10.29 43.17
CA GLY A 154 -21.75 9.85 43.41
C GLY A 154 -21.74 8.38 43.82
N TYR A 155 -20.75 7.60 43.38
CA TYR A 155 -20.43 6.21 43.75
C TYR A 155 -20.91 5.07 42.85
N LYS A 156 -22.10 5.08 42.24
CA LYS A 156 -22.56 3.90 41.46
C LYS A 156 -21.89 3.70 40.09
N TRP A 157 -21.39 4.77 39.47
CA TRP A 157 -20.77 4.69 38.14
C TRP A 157 -19.37 4.06 38.16
N LYS A 158 -18.61 4.25 39.25
CA LYS A 158 -17.26 3.68 39.40
C LYS A 158 -17.27 2.16 39.43
N GLU A 159 -18.27 1.55 40.09
CA GLU A 159 -18.42 0.09 40.13
C GLU A 159 -18.83 -0.50 38.78
N ARG A 160 -19.67 0.22 38.01
CA ARG A 160 -20.05 -0.21 36.65
C ARG A 160 -18.86 -0.14 35.68
N ALA A 161 -18.10 0.95 35.69
CA ALA A 161 -16.92 1.10 34.87
C ALA A 161 -15.84 0.05 35.21
N LEU A 162 -15.65 -0.26 36.50
CA LEU A 162 -14.70 -1.29 36.92
C LEU A 162 -15.13 -2.71 36.49
N ARG A 163 -16.44 -2.99 36.48
CA ARG A 163 -16.98 -4.28 36.01
C ARG A 163 -16.82 -4.43 34.49
N ALA A 164 -17.18 -3.41 33.73
CA ALA A 164 -17.00 -3.38 32.28
C ALA A 164 -15.52 -3.56 31.88
N ARG A 165 -14.60 -2.92 32.60
CA ARG A 165 -13.16 -3.08 32.36
C ARG A 165 -12.68 -4.51 32.61
N LYS A 166 -13.11 -5.15 33.70
CA LYS A 166 -12.76 -6.55 33.99
C LYS A 166 -13.31 -7.54 32.97
N GLU A 167 -14.52 -7.32 32.47
CA GLU A 167 -15.10 -8.15 31.41
C GLU A 167 -14.32 -7.97 30.09
N ARG A 168 -13.93 -6.74 29.72
CA ARG A 168 -13.08 -6.50 28.54
C ARG A 168 -11.70 -7.16 28.66
N ASP A 169 -11.03 -7.03 29.81
CA ASP A 169 -9.71 -7.64 30.02
C ASP A 169 -9.76 -9.17 29.87
N TYR A 170 -10.87 -9.80 30.29
CA TYR A 170 -11.13 -11.22 30.09
C TYR A 170 -11.29 -11.58 28.60
N PHE A 171 -12.09 -10.84 27.85
CA PHE A 171 -12.27 -11.09 26.41
C PHE A 171 -10.99 -10.86 25.61
N ARG A 172 -10.21 -9.83 25.96
CA ARG A 172 -8.93 -9.53 25.32
C ARG A 172 -7.90 -10.64 25.55
N SER A 173 -7.81 -11.16 26.77
CA SER A 173 -6.93 -12.29 27.10
C SER A 173 -7.28 -13.53 26.27
N LYS A 174 -8.58 -13.82 26.12
CA LYS A 174 -9.05 -14.99 25.35
C LYS A 174 -8.78 -14.85 23.85
N TYR A 175 -8.94 -13.65 23.30
CA TYR A 175 -8.68 -13.37 21.89
C TYR A 175 -7.18 -13.49 21.56
N LEU A 176 -6.30 -13.02 22.45
CA LEU A 176 -4.85 -13.16 22.28
C LEU A 176 -4.40 -14.62 22.31
N GLU A 177 -5.01 -15.46 23.16
CA GLU A 177 -4.75 -16.92 23.17
C GLU A 177 -5.16 -17.63 21.87
N GLU A 178 -6.23 -17.18 21.20
CA GLU A 178 -6.70 -17.74 19.92
C GLU A 178 -5.87 -17.29 18.71
N VAL A 179 -5.21 -16.13 18.78
CA VAL A 179 -4.37 -15.59 17.70
C VAL A 179 -2.94 -16.16 17.73
N GLU A 180 -2.48 -16.67 18.88
CA GLU A 180 -1.15 -17.26 19.06
C GLU A 180 -1.10 -18.80 18.84
N SER A 181 -2.23 -19.45 18.52
CA SER A 181 -2.33 -20.90 18.23
C SER A 181 -2.37 -21.20 16.73
#